data_AF-A0A8T6F0R2-F1
#
_entry.id   AF-A0A8T6F0R2-F1
#
_cell.length_a   1.000
_cell.length_b   1.000
_cell.length_c   1.000
_cell.angle_alpha   90.00
_cell.angle_beta   90.00
_cell.angle_gamma   90.00
#
_symmetry.space_group_name_H-M   'P 1'
#
loop_
_entity.id
_entity.type
_entity.pdbx_description
1 polymer ?
#
loop_
_entity_poly.entity_id
_entity_poly.type
_entity_poly.pdbx_seq_one_letter_code
_entity_poly.pdbx_strand_id
1 'polypeptide(L)'
;MGSNPSERHSIRRRIEEAPGLAEVKALQMGRMVERLATWRITAAALIGAAGCVAGLAWRQARLGGLDLLDGRGWYTPGEAAALFDALDRLDAGARVAYATTALTVDMVFPASYGLLFAILLFRLFRGGAPLYLLPLALALADVLENTTVAALVLSHTGAPSPLAWLAAAFTLAKTGLIAATLAAVGAGGTLRLWARIRQSR
;
A
#
# COMPACT_ATOMS: atom_id res chain seq x y z
N MET A 1 -50.18 -36.31 -11.78
CA MET A 1 -49.55 -35.03 -12.18
C MET A 1 -48.08 -35.29 -12.49
N GLY A 2 -47.75 -35.54 -13.77
CA GLY A 2 -46.37 -35.75 -14.21
C GLY A 2 -45.82 -34.45 -14.79
N SER A 3 -44.73 -33.93 -14.22
CA SER A 3 -44.08 -32.72 -14.71
C SER A 3 -43.51 -32.92 -16.13
N ASN A 4 -43.73 -31.92 -16.98
CA ASN A 4 -43.45 -31.92 -18.41
C ASN A 4 -41.93 -32.13 -18.67
N PRO A 5 -41.50 -33.04 -19.56
CA PRO A 5 -40.09 -33.27 -19.88
C PRO A 5 -39.32 -32.00 -20.30
N SER A 6 -40.01 -31.04 -20.93
CA SER A 6 -39.41 -29.75 -21.31
C SER A 6 -39.03 -28.87 -20.10
N GLU A 7 -39.80 -28.92 -19.01
CA GLU A 7 -39.47 -28.20 -17.77
C GLU A 7 -38.21 -28.76 -17.13
N ARG A 8 -38.05 -30.09 -17.10
CA ARG A 8 -36.86 -30.73 -16.50
C ARG A 8 -35.58 -30.36 -17.24
N HIS A 9 -35.65 -30.23 -18.57
CA HIS A 9 -34.49 -29.82 -19.37
C HIS A 9 -34.13 -28.35 -19.15
N SER A 10 -35.14 -27.48 -18.96
CA SER A 10 -34.92 -26.06 -18.65
C SER A 10 -34.31 -25.83 -17.26
N ILE A 11 -34.69 -26.62 -16.26
CA ILE A 11 -34.17 -26.52 -14.89
C ILE A 11 -32.72 -27.01 -14.84
N ARG A 12 -32.40 -28.10 -15.54
CA ARG A 12 -31.04 -28.65 -15.55
C ARG A 12 -30.04 -27.68 -16.21
N ARG A 13 -30.42 -27.05 -17.32
CA ARG A 13 -29.61 -25.98 -17.94
C ARG A 13 -29.38 -24.80 -17.00
N ARG A 14 -30.40 -24.35 -16.27
CA ARG A 14 -30.27 -23.23 -15.33
C ARG A 14 -29.37 -23.54 -14.13
N ILE A 15 -29.26 -24.80 -13.73
CA ILE A 15 -28.36 -25.22 -12.64
C ILE A 15 -26.92 -25.35 -13.16
N GLU A 16 -26.72 -25.80 -14.41
CA GLU A 16 -25.40 -25.89 -15.05
C GLU A 16 -24.84 -24.51 -15.46
N GLU A 17 -25.71 -23.54 -15.76
CA GLU A 17 -25.34 -22.15 -16.08
C GLU A 17 -25.24 -21.23 -14.84
N ALA A 18 -25.51 -21.75 -13.64
CA ALA A 18 -25.42 -20.94 -12.42
C ALA A 18 -23.94 -20.62 -12.12
N PRO A 19 -23.56 -19.33 -12.02
CA PRO A 19 -22.18 -18.96 -11.77
C PRO A 19 -21.69 -19.57 -10.45
N GLY A 20 -20.49 -20.13 -10.47
CA GLY A 20 -19.91 -20.77 -9.29
C GLY A 20 -19.80 -19.80 -8.12
N LEU A 21 -19.82 -20.31 -6.88
CA LEU A 21 -19.76 -19.51 -5.65
C LEU A 21 -18.57 -18.52 -5.61
N ALA A 22 -17.45 -18.89 -6.24
CA ALA A 22 -16.27 -18.03 -6.42
C ALA A 22 -16.52 -16.87 -7.39
N GLU A 23 -17.25 -17.12 -8.49
CA GLU A 23 -17.60 -16.14 -9.51
C GLU A 23 -18.59 -15.11 -8.95
N VAL A 24 -19.59 -15.56 -8.18
CA VAL A 24 -20.52 -14.67 -7.46
C VAL A 24 -19.77 -13.75 -6.49
N LYS A 25 -18.80 -14.29 -5.72
CA LYS A 25 -17.97 -13.50 -4.80
C LYS A 25 -17.09 -12.48 -5.54
N ALA A 26 -16.47 -12.87 -6.65
CA ALA A 26 -15.66 -11.97 -7.47
C ALA A 26 -16.51 -10.82 -8.06
N LEU A 27 -17.73 -11.12 -8.52
CA LEU A 27 -18.69 -10.11 -9.01
C LEU A 27 -19.15 -9.16 -7.90
N GLN A 28 -19.43 -9.67 -6.70
CA GLN A 28 -19.77 -8.85 -5.54
C GLN A 28 -18.61 -7.92 -5.13
N MET A 29 -17.39 -8.46 -5.05
CA MET A 29 -16.18 -7.69 -4.74
C MET A 29 -15.94 -6.60 -5.80
N GLY A 30 -16.13 -6.93 -7.08
CA GLY A 30 -15.99 -5.97 -8.18
C GLY A 30 -16.95 -4.80 -8.09
N ARG A 31 -18.21 -5.05 -7.75
CA ARG A 31 -19.20 -3.99 -7.53
C ARG A 31 -18.85 -3.12 -6.32
N MET A 32 -18.29 -3.72 -5.26
CA MET A 32 -17.85 -2.97 -4.08
C MET A 32 -16.67 -2.05 -4.41
N VAL A 33 -15.66 -2.56 -5.12
CA VAL A 33 -14.50 -1.76 -5.56
C VAL A 33 -14.93 -0.66 -6.53
N GLU A 34 -15.85 -0.92 -7.46
CA GLU A 34 -16.37 0.13 -8.35
C GLU A 34 -17.12 1.24 -7.61
N ARG A 35 -17.87 0.89 -6.56
CA ARG A 35 -18.51 1.88 -5.69
C ARG A 35 -17.51 2.71 -4.88
N LEU A 36 -16.36 2.15 -4.54
CA LEU A 36 -15.28 2.85 -3.82
C LEU A 36 -14.35 3.62 -4.76
N ALA A 37 -14.21 3.19 -6.02
CA ALA A 37 -13.39 3.83 -7.04
C ALA A 37 -14.11 4.98 -7.73
N THR A 38 -14.76 5.86 -6.96
CA THR A 38 -15.37 7.08 -7.51
C THR A 38 -14.30 8.13 -7.76
N TRP A 39 -14.55 8.99 -8.74
CA TRP A 39 -13.71 10.17 -9.00
C TRP A 39 -13.45 10.99 -7.73
N ARG A 40 -14.44 11.12 -6.83
CA ARG A 40 -14.30 11.87 -5.57
C ARG A 40 -13.27 11.24 -4.64
N ILE A 41 -13.29 9.92 -4.49
CA ILE A 41 -12.33 9.18 -3.65
C ILE A 41 -10.94 9.22 -4.28
N THR A 42 -10.84 9.05 -5.61
CA THR A 42 -9.57 9.18 -6.32
C THR A 42 -8.98 10.59 -6.17
N ALA A 43 -9.78 11.64 -6.37
CA ALA A 43 -9.35 13.02 -6.20
C ALA A 43 -8.93 13.31 -4.75
N ALA A 44 -9.70 12.85 -3.76
CA ALA A 44 -9.35 12.99 -2.35
C ALA A 44 -8.03 12.29 -2.01
N ALA A 45 -7.81 11.06 -2.51
CA ALA A 45 -6.56 10.33 -2.30
C ALA A 45 -5.36 11.01 -2.98
N LEU A 46 -5.54 11.59 -4.17
CA LEU A 46 -4.50 12.37 -4.84
C LEU A 46 -4.16 13.65 -4.10
N ILE A 47 -5.17 14.39 -3.62
CA ILE A 47 -4.97 15.59 -2.79
C ILE A 47 -4.25 15.22 -1.49
N GLY A 48 -4.68 14.14 -0.82
CA GLY A 48 -4.03 13.63 0.37
C GLY A 48 -2.56 13.26 0.11
N ALA A 49 -2.28 12.54 -0.97
CA ALA A 49 -0.91 12.20 -1.37
C ALA A 49 -0.06 13.44 -1.66
N ALA A 50 -0.60 14.45 -2.36
CA ALA A 50 0.11 15.70 -2.62
C ALA A 50 0.40 16.48 -1.32
N GLY A 51 -0.56 16.52 -0.39
CA GLY A 51 -0.37 17.09 0.94
C GLY A 51 0.72 16.36 1.74
N CYS A 52 0.77 15.03 1.65
CA CYS A 52 1.83 14.24 2.27
C CYS A 52 3.20 14.54 1.67
N VAL A 53 3.32 14.66 0.34
CA VAL A 53 4.57 15.04 -0.33
C VAL A 53 5.07 16.41 0.19
N ALA A 54 4.18 17.38 0.36
CA ALA A 54 4.52 18.67 0.96
C ALA A 54 4.96 18.52 2.43
N GLY A 55 4.27 17.70 3.22
CA GLY A 55 4.63 17.40 4.61
C GLY A 55 6.00 16.70 4.73
N LEU A 56 6.31 15.78 3.82
CA LEU A 56 7.61 15.10 3.71
C LEU A 56 8.73 16.07 3.33
N ALA A 57 8.49 16.96 2.37
CA ALA A 57 9.43 17.99 1.98
C ALA A 57 9.71 18.97 3.14
N TRP A 58 8.66 19.38 3.85
CA TRP A 58 8.79 20.18 5.07
C TRP A 58 9.60 19.45 6.14
N ARG A 59 9.32 18.17 6.39
CA ARG A 59 10.08 17.33 7.33
C ARG A 59 11.56 17.30 6.99
N GLN A 60 11.89 17.02 5.73
CA GLN A 60 13.28 16.98 5.25
C GLN A 60 14.00 18.31 5.48
N ALA A 61 13.37 19.43 5.14
CA ALA A 61 13.93 20.75 5.41
C ALA A 61 14.09 21.03 6.91
N ARG A 62 13.08 20.67 7.72
CA ARG A 62 13.06 20.89 9.17
C ARG A 62 14.13 20.06 9.90
N LEU A 63 14.46 18.88 9.38
CA LEU A 63 15.44 17.96 9.95
C LEU A 63 16.83 18.10 9.30
N GLY A 64 17.11 19.25 8.68
CA GLY A 64 18.44 19.58 8.15
C GLY A 64 18.88 18.72 6.97
N GLY A 65 17.95 18.08 6.25
CA GLY A 65 18.25 17.17 5.15
C GLY A 65 18.93 15.87 5.59
N LEU A 66 18.81 15.49 6.87
CA LEU A 66 19.31 14.21 7.36
C LEU A 66 18.60 13.06 6.64
N ASP A 67 19.37 12.05 6.26
CA ASP A 67 18.84 10.81 5.69
C ASP A 67 18.13 10.01 6.78
N LEU A 68 16.80 10.04 6.77
CA LEU A 68 15.94 9.41 7.77
C LEU A 68 15.81 7.91 7.54
N LEU A 69 15.52 7.14 8.60
CA LEU A 69 15.47 5.66 8.53
C LEU A 69 14.49 5.15 7.47
N ASP A 70 13.35 5.81 7.35
CA ASP A 70 12.25 5.44 6.45
C ASP A 70 12.53 5.74 4.97
N GLY A 71 13.55 6.55 4.67
CA GLY A 71 14.08 6.77 3.33
C GLY A 71 15.19 5.79 2.94
N ARG A 72 15.73 5.03 3.90
CA ARG A 72 16.80 4.05 3.66
C ARG A 72 16.22 2.71 3.19
N GLY A 73 17.04 1.93 2.50
CA GLY A 73 16.68 0.54 2.17
C GLY A 73 16.92 -0.44 3.32
N TRP A 74 17.90 -0.14 4.18
CA TRP A 74 18.30 -0.94 5.33
C TRP A 74 19.13 -0.08 6.30
N TYR A 75 19.23 -0.51 7.55
CA TYR A 75 20.12 0.08 8.55
C TYR A 75 20.31 -0.86 9.74
N THR A 76 21.34 -0.58 10.53
CA THR A 76 21.69 -1.25 11.78
C THR A 76 21.26 -0.43 13.00
N PRO A 77 21.19 -1.04 14.20
CA PRO A 77 20.96 -0.30 15.44
C PRO A 77 21.94 0.84 15.70
N GLY A 78 23.22 0.65 15.31
CA GLY A 78 24.25 1.69 15.45
C GLY A 78 23.99 2.89 14.54
N GLU A 79 23.59 2.66 13.29
CA GLU A 79 23.23 3.73 12.35
C GLU A 79 21.95 4.47 12.77
N ALA A 80 20.99 3.75 13.37
CA ALA A 80 19.80 4.37 13.94
C ALA A 80 20.14 5.27 15.12
N ALA A 81 20.94 4.77 16.07
CA ALA A 81 21.43 5.58 17.20
C ALA A 81 22.20 6.82 16.72
N ALA A 82 23.10 6.67 15.73
CA ALA A 82 23.88 7.77 15.19
C ALA A 82 22.99 8.85 14.53
N LEU A 83 21.92 8.45 13.84
CA LEU A 83 20.92 9.39 13.31
C LEU A 83 20.21 10.13 14.45
N PHE A 84 19.79 9.42 15.50
CA PHE A 84 19.08 10.04 16.62
C PHE A 84 19.98 11.01 17.40
N ASP A 85 21.26 10.68 17.58
CA ASP A 85 22.25 11.59 18.13
C ASP A 85 22.45 12.83 17.22
N ALA A 86 22.37 12.66 15.90
CA ALA A 86 22.43 13.78 14.97
C ALA A 86 21.19 14.68 15.06
N LEU A 87 20.01 14.11 15.28
CA LEU A 87 18.79 14.87 15.55
C LEU A 87 18.90 15.65 16.87
N ASP A 88 19.42 15.04 17.93
CA ASP A 88 19.64 15.71 19.22
C ASP A 88 20.62 16.90 19.09
N ARG A 89 21.62 16.80 18.21
CA ARG A 89 22.53 17.91 17.89
C ARG A 89 21.92 19.01 17.03
N LEU A 90 20.84 18.71 16.27
CA LEU A 90 20.20 19.69 15.40
C LEU A 90 19.42 20.71 16.25
N ASP A 91 18.46 20.24 17.03
CA ASP A 91 17.74 21.01 18.04
C ASP A 91 16.88 20.09 18.92
N ALA A 92 16.45 20.61 20.07
CA ALA A 92 15.66 19.87 21.07
C ALA A 92 14.29 19.35 20.56
N GLY A 93 13.77 19.89 19.46
CA GLY A 93 12.50 19.47 18.85
C GLY A 93 12.64 18.49 17.68
N ALA A 94 13.85 18.20 17.20
CA ALA A 94 14.05 17.43 15.97
C ALA A 94 13.51 15.99 16.06
N ARG A 95 13.77 15.29 17.18
CA ARG A 95 13.24 13.93 17.41
C ARG A 95 11.73 13.90 17.49
N VAL A 96 11.12 14.90 18.14
CA VAL A 96 9.67 15.02 18.25
C VAL A 96 9.06 15.32 16.88
N ALA A 97 9.68 16.20 16.09
CA ALA A 97 9.23 16.48 14.73
C ALA A 97 9.28 15.21 13.87
N TYR A 98 10.37 14.43 13.94
CA TYR A 98 10.47 13.17 13.21
C TYR A 98 9.39 12.17 13.65
N ALA A 99 9.23 11.93 14.95
CA ALA A 99 8.19 11.03 15.47
C ALA A 99 6.77 11.48 15.08
N THR A 100 6.50 12.78 15.14
CA THR A 100 5.18 13.34 14.79
C THR A 100 4.87 13.06 13.34
N THR A 101 5.81 13.31 12.44
CA THR A 101 5.61 13.05 11.01
C THR A 101 5.49 11.57 10.69
N ALA A 102 6.26 10.70 11.37
CA ALA A 102 6.14 9.25 11.25
C ALA A 102 4.73 8.78 11.63
N LEU A 103 4.16 9.34 12.71
CA LEU A 103 2.82 8.97 13.19
C LEU A 103 1.67 9.74 12.51
N THR A 104 1.95 10.61 11.54
CA THR A 104 0.92 11.41 10.86
C THR A 104 1.05 11.33 9.34
N VAL A 105 2.01 12.04 8.77
CA VAL A 105 2.25 12.10 7.32
C VAL A 105 2.51 10.71 6.77
N ASP A 106 3.38 9.95 7.43
CA ASP A 106 3.76 8.61 6.97
C ASP A 106 2.70 7.54 7.31
N MET A 107 1.60 7.91 7.98
CA MET A 107 0.42 7.05 8.13
C MET A 107 -0.60 7.30 7.02
N VAL A 108 -0.78 8.56 6.64
CA VAL A 108 -1.75 8.97 5.61
C VAL A 108 -1.25 8.65 4.21
N PHE A 109 0.06 8.79 3.97
CA PHE A 109 0.65 8.56 2.65
C PHE A 109 0.47 7.12 2.14
N PRO A 110 0.89 6.07 2.88
CA PRO A 110 0.66 4.68 2.49
C PRO A 110 -0.79 4.27 2.38
N ALA A 111 -1.67 4.79 3.23
CA ALA A 111 -3.11 4.55 3.09
C ALA A 111 -3.65 5.11 1.76
N SER A 112 -3.20 6.30 1.38
CA SER A 112 -3.64 6.99 0.16
C SER A 112 -3.16 6.27 -1.11
N TYR A 113 -1.86 6.02 -1.25
CA TYR A 113 -1.35 5.34 -2.44
C TYR A 113 -1.70 3.85 -2.44
N GLY A 114 -1.76 3.20 -1.28
CA GLY A 114 -2.11 1.80 -1.13
C GLY A 114 -3.51 1.51 -1.66
N LEU A 115 -4.48 2.37 -1.33
CA LEU A 115 -5.83 2.27 -1.87
C LEU A 115 -5.87 2.49 -3.39
N LEU A 116 -5.16 3.50 -3.91
CA LEU A 116 -5.11 3.78 -5.35
C LEU A 116 -4.53 2.60 -6.14
N PHE A 117 -3.41 2.05 -5.69
CA PHE A 117 -2.79 0.89 -6.33
C PHE A 117 -3.63 -0.39 -6.18
N ALA A 118 -4.29 -0.60 -5.04
CA ALA A 118 -5.17 -1.74 -4.84
C ALA A 118 -6.33 -1.72 -5.85
N ILE A 119 -6.98 -0.56 -6.01
CA ILE A 119 -8.05 -0.36 -7.00
C ILE A 119 -7.51 -0.58 -8.42
N LEU A 120 -6.35 -0.02 -8.75
CA LEU A 120 -5.74 -0.16 -10.06
C LEU A 120 -5.46 -1.63 -10.40
N LEU A 121 -4.77 -2.35 -9.50
CA LEU A 121 -4.45 -3.76 -9.67
C LEU A 121 -5.71 -4.62 -9.75
N PHE A 122 -6.72 -4.34 -8.92
CA PHE A 122 -8.01 -5.00 -9.02
C PHE A 122 -8.65 -4.83 -10.41
N ARG A 123 -8.58 -3.63 -11.00
CA ARG A 123 -9.11 -3.35 -12.34
C ARG A 123 -8.27 -3.96 -13.46
N LEU A 124 -6.96 -4.07 -13.29
CA LEU A 124 -6.05 -4.67 -14.28
C LEU A 124 -6.21 -6.20 -14.35
N PHE A 125 -6.42 -6.85 -13.20
CA PHE A 125 -6.45 -8.31 -13.09
C PHE A 125 -7.83 -8.86 -12.67
N ARG A 126 -8.93 -8.24 -13.13
CA ARG A 126 -10.31 -8.67 -12.79
C ARG A 126 -10.47 -10.18 -13.01
N GLY A 127 -10.72 -10.93 -11.92
CA GLY A 127 -10.93 -12.39 -11.96
C GLY A 127 -9.67 -13.26 -11.92
N GLY A 128 -8.48 -12.69 -11.75
CA GLY A 128 -7.21 -13.39 -11.65
C GLY A 128 -6.62 -13.45 -10.22
N ALA A 129 -5.29 -13.53 -10.13
CA ALA A 129 -4.55 -13.55 -8.87
C ALA A 129 -4.85 -12.29 -8.00
N PRO A 130 -4.89 -12.42 -6.66
CA PRO A 130 -5.27 -11.34 -5.74
C PRO A 130 -4.15 -10.30 -5.54
N LEU A 131 -3.55 -9.81 -6.63
CA LEU A 131 -2.43 -8.86 -6.61
C LEU A 131 -2.79 -7.51 -5.99
N TYR A 132 -4.09 -7.19 -5.88
CA TYR A 132 -4.57 -6.02 -5.17
C TYR A 132 -4.23 -6.03 -3.66
N LEU A 133 -3.85 -7.18 -3.09
CA LEU A 133 -3.39 -7.30 -1.71
C LEU A 133 -1.96 -6.77 -1.51
N LEU A 134 -1.12 -6.75 -2.56
CA LEU A 134 0.26 -6.25 -2.48
C LEU A 134 0.34 -4.81 -1.93
N PRO A 135 -0.37 -3.82 -2.50
CA PRO A 135 -0.33 -2.45 -1.98
C PRO A 135 -0.98 -2.30 -0.60
N LEU A 136 -1.86 -3.20 -0.17
CA LEU A 136 -2.42 -3.21 1.18
C LEU A 136 -1.42 -3.76 2.20
N ALA A 137 -0.71 -4.84 1.85
CA ALA A 137 0.38 -5.37 2.66
C ALA A 137 1.53 -4.36 2.76
N LEU A 138 1.81 -3.64 1.67
CA LEU A 138 2.76 -2.53 1.66
C LEU A 138 2.36 -1.45 2.67
N ALA A 139 1.11 -0.97 2.61
CA ALA A 139 0.64 0.05 3.54
C ALA A 139 0.73 -0.40 5.00
N LEU A 140 0.43 -1.68 5.28
CA LEU A 140 0.59 -2.25 6.61
C LEU A 140 2.07 -2.27 7.06
N ALA A 141 2.99 -2.71 6.19
CA ALA A 141 4.42 -2.73 6.50
C ALA A 141 4.96 -1.32 6.80
N ASP A 142 4.52 -0.31 6.06
CA ASP A 142 4.88 1.09 6.27
C ASP A 142 4.36 1.62 7.62
N VAL A 143 3.09 1.34 7.97
CA VAL A 143 2.53 1.70 9.30
C VAL A 143 3.33 1.06 10.45
N LEU A 144 3.68 -0.22 10.32
CA LEU A 144 4.45 -0.94 11.35
C LEU A 144 5.86 -0.38 11.49
N GLU A 145 6.52 -0.09 10.37
CA GLU A 145 7.83 0.57 10.35
C GLU A 145 7.75 1.94 11.03
N ASN A 146 6.87 2.83 10.58
CA ASN A 146 6.76 4.20 11.09
C ASN A 146 6.41 4.24 12.59
N THR A 147 5.56 3.32 13.05
CA THR A 147 5.27 3.16 14.48
C THR A 147 6.52 2.75 15.26
N THR A 148 7.30 1.81 14.71
CA THR A 148 8.53 1.33 15.35
C THR A 148 9.62 2.40 15.35
N VAL A 149 9.77 3.15 14.25
CA VAL A 149 10.68 4.29 14.13
C VAL A 149 10.31 5.39 15.13
N ALA A 150 9.02 5.73 15.25
CA ALA A 150 8.55 6.70 16.24
C ALA A 150 8.87 6.24 17.68
N ALA A 151 8.65 4.97 17.99
CA ALA A 151 9.02 4.42 19.30
C ALA A 151 10.53 4.49 19.55
N LEU A 152 11.36 4.13 18.57
CA LEU A 152 12.82 4.20 18.64
C LEU A 152 13.32 5.63 18.86
N VAL A 153 12.88 6.56 18.02
CA VAL A 153 13.33 7.95 18.12
C VAL A 153 12.81 8.61 19.39
N LEU A 154 11.66 8.24 19.94
CA LEU A 154 11.19 8.83 21.21
C LEU A 154 11.86 8.20 22.43
N SER A 155 12.27 6.93 22.36
CA SER A 155 12.90 6.20 23.47
C SER A 155 14.42 6.20 23.44
N HIS A 156 15.06 6.80 22.44
CA HIS A 156 16.52 6.85 22.32
C HIS A 156 17.19 7.53 23.52
N THR A 157 18.15 6.83 24.12
CA THR A 157 18.93 7.24 25.31
C THR A 157 20.42 7.42 25.02
N GLY A 158 20.82 7.44 23.74
CA GLY A 158 22.23 7.47 23.31
C GLY A 158 22.83 6.09 23.04
N ALA A 159 22.13 5.00 23.35
CA ALA A 159 22.59 3.64 23.08
C ALA A 159 21.83 3.00 21.90
N PRO A 160 22.47 2.14 21.08
CA PRO A 160 21.79 1.35 20.06
C PRO A 160 20.69 0.47 20.65
N SER A 161 19.51 0.46 20.00
CA SER A 161 18.38 -0.37 20.40
C SER A 161 18.16 -1.54 19.44
N PRO A 162 18.03 -2.79 19.92
CA PRO A 162 17.74 -3.93 19.07
C PRO A 162 16.39 -3.82 18.34
N LEU A 163 15.47 -2.98 18.83
CA LEU A 163 14.20 -2.69 18.15
C LEU A 163 14.41 -2.08 16.75
N ALA A 164 15.59 -1.48 16.48
CA ALA A 164 15.96 -1.00 15.16
C ALA A 164 16.03 -2.12 14.11
N TRP A 165 16.33 -3.36 14.50
CA TRP A 165 16.28 -4.49 13.57
C TRP A 165 14.87 -4.79 13.09
N LEU A 166 13.87 -4.63 13.95
CA LEU A 166 12.48 -4.82 13.59
C LEU A 166 12.02 -3.73 12.60
N ALA A 167 12.39 -2.47 12.87
CA ALA A 167 12.10 -1.36 11.96
C ALA A 167 12.80 -1.55 10.59
N ALA A 168 14.07 -1.98 10.58
CA ALA A 168 14.80 -2.30 9.35
C ALA A 168 14.15 -3.47 8.58
N ALA A 169 13.66 -4.50 9.27
CA ALA A 169 12.93 -5.59 8.64
C ALA A 169 11.64 -5.12 7.96
N PHE A 170 10.87 -4.23 8.61
CA PHE A 170 9.70 -3.61 7.98
C PHE A 170 10.09 -2.71 6.80
N THR A 171 11.21 -1.98 6.90
CA THR A 171 11.78 -1.16 5.81
C THR A 171 12.09 -2.01 4.58
N LEU A 172 12.71 -3.18 4.79
CA LEU A 172 13.01 -4.12 3.71
C LEU A 172 11.72 -4.71 3.11
N ALA A 173 10.77 -5.12 3.97
CA ALA A 173 9.49 -5.68 3.54
C ALA A 173 8.70 -4.68 2.69
N LYS A 174 8.56 -3.43 3.15
CA LYS A 174 7.89 -2.37 2.38
C LYS A 174 8.58 -2.13 1.04
N THR A 175 9.92 -2.09 1.01
CA THR A 175 10.68 -1.84 -0.23
C THR A 175 10.45 -2.96 -1.25
N GLY A 176 10.48 -4.21 -0.80
CA GLY A 176 10.15 -5.37 -1.65
C GLY A 176 8.71 -5.32 -2.17
N LEU A 177 7.75 -4.94 -1.32
CA LEU A 177 6.33 -4.81 -1.68
C LEU A 177 6.06 -3.64 -2.64
N ILE A 178 6.80 -2.53 -2.54
CA ILE A 178 6.79 -1.43 -3.51
C ILE A 178 7.21 -1.98 -4.88
N ALA A 179 8.37 -2.63 -4.95
CA ALA A 179 8.89 -3.19 -6.20
C ALA A 179 7.90 -4.18 -6.83
N ALA A 180 7.33 -5.08 -6.02
CA ALA A 180 6.32 -6.05 -6.48
C ALA A 180 5.03 -5.37 -6.98
N THR A 181 4.55 -4.34 -6.27
CA THR A 181 3.36 -3.57 -6.67
C THR A 181 3.57 -2.87 -8.01
N LEU A 182 4.70 -2.18 -8.17
CA LEU A 182 5.03 -1.49 -9.41
C LEU A 182 5.21 -2.45 -10.58
N ALA A 183 5.88 -3.60 -10.36
CA ALA A 183 6.02 -4.64 -11.37
C ALA A 183 4.66 -5.20 -11.81
N ALA A 184 3.75 -5.46 -10.86
CA ALA A 184 2.40 -5.93 -11.16
C ALA A 184 1.60 -4.90 -11.98
N VAL A 185 1.68 -3.62 -11.63
CA VAL A 185 1.04 -2.53 -12.38
C VAL A 185 1.58 -2.47 -13.81
N GLY A 186 2.91 -2.49 -13.97
CA GLY A 186 3.57 -2.44 -15.27
C GLY A 186 3.21 -3.63 -16.16
N ALA A 187 3.25 -4.85 -15.62
CA ALA A 187 2.86 -6.06 -16.33
C ALA A 187 1.38 -6.02 -16.75
N GLY A 188 0.48 -5.70 -15.81
CA GLY A 188 -0.96 -5.63 -16.08
C GLY A 188 -1.32 -4.54 -17.11
N GLY A 189 -0.68 -3.37 -17.01
CA GLY A 189 -0.86 -2.28 -17.97
C GLY A 189 -0.41 -2.65 -19.38
N THR A 190 0.77 -3.26 -19.51
CA THR A 190 1.34 -3.70 -20.79
C THR A 190 0.46 -4.77 -21.46
N LEU A 191 0.05 -5.79 -20.70
CA LEU A 191 -0.82 -6.85 -21.21
C LEU A 191 -2.16 -6.28 -21.70
N ARG A 192 -2.75 -5.35 -20.96
CA ARG A 192 -4.03 -4.72 -21.34
C ARG A 192 -3.91 -3.85 -22.57
N LEU A 193 -2.83 -3.07 -22.70
CA LEU A 193 -2.57 -2.25 -23.87
C LEU A 193 -2.39 -3.12 -25.12
N TRP A 194 -1.61 -4.19 -25.00
CA TRP A 194 -1.36 -5.12 -26.10
C TRP A 194 -2.63 -5.83 -26.58
N ALA A 195 -3.48 -6.27 -25.65
CA ALA A 195 -4.77 -6.87 -25.97
C ALA A 195 -5.69 -5.89 -26.76
N ARG A 196 -5.69 -4.61 -26.39
CA ARG A 196 -6.46 -3.57 -27.11
C ARG A 196 -5.95 -3.37 -28.54
N ILE A 197 -4.63 -3.29 -28.73
CA ILE A 197 -4.01 -3.11 -30.06
C ILE A 197 -4.35 -4.29 -30.98
N ARG A 198 -4.37 -5.52 -30.46
CA ARG A 198 -4.75 -6.72 -31.24
C ARG A 198 -6.22 -6.73 -31.67
N GLN A 199 -7.12 -6.16 -30.87
CA GLN A 199 -8.56 -6.12 -31.18
C GLN A 199 -8.92 -5.04 -32.21
N SER A 200 -8.06 -4.04 -32.40
CA SER A 200 -8.24 -3.00 -33.42
C SER A 200 -7.68 -3.35 -34.81
N ARG A 201 -7.10 -4.55 -34.96
CA ARG A 201 -6.60 -5.10 -36.23
C ARG A 201 -7.53 -6.22 -36.67
#